data_AF-A0A268RIH9-F1
#
_entry.id   AF-A0A268RIH9-F1
#
_cell.length_a   1.000
_cell.length_b   1.000
_cell.length_c   1.000
_cell.angle_alpha   90.00
_cell.angle_beta   90.00
_cell.angle_gamma   90.00
#
_symmetry.space_group_name_H-M   'P 1'
#
loop_
_entity.id
_entity.type
_entity.pdbx_description
1 polymer ?
#
loop_
_entity_poly.entity_id
_entity_poly.type
_entity_poly.pdbx_seq_one_letter_code
_entity_poly.pdbx_strand_id
1 'polypeptide(L)' 'AKAGYPSITVPAGYTPEGEPVGITFTGLAYSEPLLIKLAYAFEQATRHRKAPELGVLASE' A
#
# COMPACT_ATOMS: atom_id res chain seq x y z
N ALA A 1 -3.83 13.78 -6.50
CA ALA A 1 -2.92 14.85 -6.98
C ALA A 1 -3.73 15.92 -7.70
N LYS A 2 -3.54 17.21 -7.36
CA LYS A 2 -4.24 18.34 -8.05
C LYS A 2 -3.86 18.45 -9.54
N ALA A 3 -2.70 17.92 -9.92
CA ALA A 3 -2.15 17.91 -11.28
C ALA A 3 -2.60 16.73 -12.16
N GLY A 4 -3.45 15.81 -11.66
CA GLY A 4 -3.94 14.66 -12.44
C GLY A 4 -2.94 13.52 -12.66
N TYR A 5 -1.78 13.55 -12.01
CA TYR A 5 -0.80 12.46 -12.10
C TYR A 5 -1.25 11.20 -11.36
N PRO A 6 -0.91 10.00 -11.89
CA PRO A 6 -1.29 8.74 -11.27
C PRO A 6 -0.46 8.49 -10.01
N SER A 7 -1.12 7.94 -8.99
CA SER A 7 -0.49 7.50 -7.74
C SER A 7 -1.04 6.13 -7.35
N ILE A 8 -0.21 5.31 -6.71
CA ILE A 8 -0.59 4.01 -6.16
C ILE A 8 -0.02 3.87 -4.75
N THR A 9 -0.84 3.39 -3.82
CA THR A 9 -0.45 3.15 -2.43
C THR A 9 -0.42 1.65 -2.16
N VAL A 10 0.67 1.15 -1.57
CA VAL A 10 0.85 -0.26 -1.20
C VAL A 10 1.34 -0.39 0.25
N PRO A 11 1.14 -1.55 0.92
CA PRO A 11 1.59 -1.75 2.30
C PRO A 11 3.11 -1.62 2.44
N ALA A 12 3.57 -0.81 3.38
CA ALA A 12 4.99 -0.54 3.66
C ALA A 12 5.45 -1.04 5.04
N GLY A 13 4.56 -1.69 5.78
CA GLY A 13 4.86 -2.26 7.09
C GLY A 13 3.88 -1.79 8.15
N TYR A 14 4.33 -1.82 9.39
CA TYR A 14 3.56 -1.44 10.56
C TYR A 14 4.46 -0.66 11.52
N THR A 15 3.88 0.26 12.29
CA THR A 15 4.58 0.89 13.41
C THR A 15 4.85 -0.14 14.53
N PRO A 16 5.72 0.16 15.51
CA PRO A 16 5.90 -0.69 16.68
C PRO A 16 4.59 -0.97 17.45
N GLU A 17 3.64 -0.04 17.39
CA GLU A 17 2.31 -0.13 18.01
C GLU A 17 1.30 -0.93 17.15
N GLY A 18 1.72 -1.42 15.98
CA GLY A 18 0.90 -2.26 15.11
C GLY A 18 0.01 -1.49 14.12
N GLU A 19 0.19 -0.18 13.97
CA GLU A 19 -0.58 0.62 13.03
C GLU A 19 -0.07 0.38 11.58
N PRO A 20 -0.95 0.11 10.60
CA PRO A 20 -0.53 -0.14 9.22
C PRO A 20 0.04 1.13 8.57
N VAL A 21 1.21 1.00 7.95
CA VAL A 21 1.87 2.08 7.20
C VAL A 21 1.81 1.76 5.70
N GLY A 22 1.41 2.74 4.90
CA GLY A 22 1.44 2.67 3.44
C GLY A 22 2.55 3.52 2.83
N ILE A 23 3.07 3.11 1.68
CA ILE A 23 3.93 3.93 0.82
C ILE A 23 3.18 4.28 -0.46
N THR A 24 3.30 5.53 -0.89
CA THR A 24 2.67 6.02 -2.13
C THR A 24 3.72 6.32 -3.18
N PHE A 25 3.64 5.63 -4.32
CA PHE A 25 4.39 5.97 -5.52
C PHE A 25 3.55 6.91 -6.38
N THR A 26 4.18 7.93 -6.96
CA THR A 26 3.53 8.86 -7.91
C THR A 26 4.32 8.87 -9.20
N GLY A 27 3.62 8.63 -10.31
CA GLY A 27 4.19 8.64 -11.65
C GLY A 27 3.96 9.97 -12.37
N LEU A 28 4.54 10.10 -13.56
CA LEU A 28 4.18 11.14 -14.53
C LEU A 28 2.84 10.80 -15.19
N ALA A 29 2.24 11.75 -15.91
CA ALA A 29 1.02 11.51 -16.67
C ALA A 29 1.19 10.31 -17.63
N TYR A 30 0.18 9.45 -17.69
CA TYR A 30 0.11 8.28 -18.59
C TYR A 30 1.21 7.22 -18.37
N SER A 31 1.83 7.20 -17.18
CA SER A 31 2.90 6.25 -16.82
C SER A 31 2.45 5.08 -15.94
N GLU A 32 1.14 4.81 -15.89
CA GLU A 32 0.51 3.74 -15.10
C GLU A 32 1.16 2.36 -15.31
N PRO A 33 1.53 1.95 -16.54
CA PRO A 33 2.18 0.65 -16.73
C PRO A 33 3.51 0.50 -15.98
N LEU A 34 4.30 1.57 -15.89
CA LEU A 34 5.55 1.56 -15.12
C LEU A 34 5.24 1.65 -13.62
N LEU A 35 4.31 2.52 -13.23
CA LEU A 35 3.90 2.69 -11.84
C LEU A 35 3.40 1.37 -11.22
N ILE A 36 2.60 0.61 -11.95
CA ILE A 36 2.10 -0.71 -11.54
C ILE A 36 3.25 -1.72 -11.40
N LYS A 37 4.20 -1.74 -12.35
CA LYS A 37 5.38 -2.63 -12.27
C LYS A 37 6.21 -2.35 -11.02
N LEU A 38 6.44 -1.08 -10.69
CA LEU A 38 7.22 -0.69 -9.52
C LEU A 38 6.50 -1.05 -8.22
N ALA A 39 5.20 -0.75 -8.13
CA ALA A 39 4.39 -1.11 -6.96
C ALA A 39 4.35 -2.63 -6.76
N TYR A 40 4.17 -3.40 -7.83
CA TYR A 40 4.22 -4.86 -7.79
C TYR A 40 5.58 -5.38 -7.34
N ALA A 41 6.68 -4.87 -7.92
CA ALA A 41 8.02 -5.28 -7.53
C ALA A 41 8.30 -5.01 -6.04
N PHE A 42 7.90 -3.84 -5.54
CA PHE A 42 8.00 -3.49 -4.12
C PHE A 42 7.18 -4.44 -3.23
N GLU A 43 5.91 -4.70 -3.60
CA GLU A 43 5.05 -5.61 -2.86
C GLU A 43 5.65 -7.02 -2.78
N GLN A 44 6.12 -7.56 -3.92
CA GLN A 44 6.67 -8.91 -3.98
C GLN A 44 8.00 -9.05 -3.23
N ALA A 45 8.84 -8.01 -3.24
CA ALA A 45 10.10 -8.00 -2.54
C ALA A 45 9.94 -7.91 -1.02
N THR A 46 8.91 -7.21 -0.54
CA THR A 46 8.77 -6.87 0.88
C THR A 46 7.73 -7.70 1.62
N ARG A 47 6.61 -8.05 0.95
CA ARG A 47 5.50 -8.85 1.50
C ARG A 47 4.98 -8.33 2.85
N HIS A 48 4.93 -7.00 3.00
CA HIS A 48 4.52 -6.38 4.27
C HIS A 48 3.07 -6.64 4.68
N ARG A 49 2.18 -7.00 3.74
CA ARG A 49 0.77 -7.22 4.01
C ARG A 49 0.57 -8.33 5.06
N LYS A 50 -0.22 -8.03 6.10
CA LYS A 50 -0.81 -9.02 7.02
C LYS A 50 -2.33 -8.93 6.98
N ALA A 51 -3.03 -10.04 7.22
CA ALA A 51 -4.48 -10.02 7.39
C ALA A 51 -4.82 -9.30 8.72
N PRO A 52 -5.83 -8.41 8.75
CA PRO A 52 -6.22 -7.74 9.99
C PRO A 52 -6.92 -8.72 10.93
N GLU A 53 -6.58 -8.65 12.21
CA GLU A 53 -7.39 -9.24 13.28
C GLU A 53 -8.53 -8.29 13.59
N LEU A 54 -9.65 -8.46 12.89
CA LEU A 54 -10.88 -7.79 13.27
C LEU A 54 -11.33 -8.45 14.56
N GLY A 55 -11.25 -7.72 15.68
CA GLY A 55 -11.84 -8.18 16.93
C GLY A 55 -13.27 -8.60 16.64
N VAL A 56 -13.53 -9.90 16.63
CA VAL A 56 -14.89 -10.41 16.59
C VAL A 56 -15.54 -9.77 17.81
N LEU A 57 -16.71 -9.13 17.62
CA LEU A 57 -17.63 -8.87 18.71
C LEU A 57 -18.08 -10.25 19.23
N ALA A 58 -17.18 -10.97 19.90
CA ALA A 58 -17.45 -12.19 20.62
C ALA A 58 -17.88 -11.75 22.01
N SER A 59 -19.07 -11.17 22.06
CA SER A 59 -19.85 -11.00 23.27
C SER A 59 -21.31 -11.02 22.83
N GLU A 60 -21.80 -12.24 22.61
CA GLU A 60 -23.14 -12.58 23.09
C GLU A 60 -23.09 -12.70 24.63
#